data_AF-A0A2D6JE21-F1
#
_entry.id   AF-A0A2D6JE21-F1
#
_cell.length_a   1.000
_cell.length_b   1.000
_cell.length_c   1.000
_cell.angle_alpha   90.00
_cell.angle_beta   90.00
_cell.angle_gamma   90.00
#
_symmetry.space_group_name_H-M   'P 1'
#
loop_
_entity.id
_entity.type
_entity.pdbx_description
1 polymer ?
#
loop_
_entity_poly.entity_id
_entity_poly.type
_entity_poly.pdbx_seq_one_letter_code
_entity_poly.pdbx_strand_id
1 'polypeptide(L)'
;MKKILLFFIIGFLFMGCSKPDPAPELRDPIYQDISKKLKAQEAKVKELTKEVEQNKENLKFIEPYTRQSKDFWQKYWTSSKNLKKAEQLLHYYNLHLINRKYAAKNSYIRAWNNGYGDEWPSATTMYRYELNQRLKNAPRKWDSEKIAQQINEK
;
A
#
# COMPACT_ATOMS: atom_id res chain seq x y z
N MET A 1 35.74 -11.48 48.35
CA MET A 1 35.65 -12.52 47.29
C MET A 1 34.21 -12.87 46.91
N LYS A 2 33.31 -13.27 47.84
CA LYS A 2 31.90 -13.58 47.53
C LYS A 2 31.11 -12.47 46.80
N LYS A 3 31.39 -11.19 47.12
CA LYS A 3 30.74 -10.02 46.47
C LYS A 3 31.17 -9.81 45.00
N ILE A 4 32.39 -10.22 44.63
CA ILE A 4 32.92 -10.08 43.25
C ILE A 4 32.31 -11.15 42.33
N LEU A 5 32.13 -12.36 42.87
CA LEU A 5 31.52 -13.49 42.15
C LEU A 5 30.05 -13.22 41.80
N LEU A 6 29.34 -12.53 42.71
CA LEU A 6 27.94 -12.14 42.53
C LEU A 6 27.77 -11.04 41.45
N PHE A 7 28.77 -10.16 41.32
CA PHE A 7 28.82 -9.13 40.27
C PHE A 7 29.04 -9.75 38.88
N PHE A 8 29.85 -10.80 38.78
CA PHE A 8 30.07 -11.54 37.53
C PHE A 8 28.82 -12.30 37.06
N ILE A 9 28.07 -12.90 37.98
CA ILE A 9 26.82 -13.62 37.68
C ILE A 9 25.73 -12.65 37.21
N ILE A 10 25.63 -11.47 37.83
CA ILE A 10 24.68 -10.42 37.40
C ILE A 10 25.09 -9.83 36.04
N GLY A 11 26.39 -9.64 35.78
CA GLY A 11 26.88 -9.18 34.48
C GLY A 11 26.56 -10.14 33.32
N PHE A 12 26.56 -11.46 33.58
CA PHE A 12 26.22 -12.47 32.58
C PHE A 12 24.72 -12.49 32.21
N LEU A 13 23.85 -12.11 33.15
CA LEU A 13 22.40 -12.00 32.91
C LEU A 13 22.03 -10.82 31.99
N PHE A 14 22.90 -9.83 31.85
CA PHE A 14 22.72 -8.71 30.92
C PHE A 14 23.32 -8.93 29.52
N MET A 15 23.99 -10.07 29.27
CA MET A 15 24.31 -10.51 27.90
C MET A 15 23.06 -11.12 27.25
N GLY A 16 22.04 -10.30 27.06
CA GLY A 16 20.84 -10.65 26.30
C GLY A 16 21.22 -10.94 24.85
N CYS A 17 20.89 -12.13 24.38
CA CYS A 17 21.07 -12.52 22.98
C CYS A 17 20.09 -11.72 22.11
N SER A 18 20.54 -10.59 21.55
CA SER A 18 19.76 -9.81 20.60
C SER A 18 19.59 -10.61 19.31
N LYS A 19 18.38 -11.13 19.06
CA LYS A 19 18.03 -11.82 17.82
C LYS A 19 17.30 -10.87 16.88
N PRO A 20 17.53 -10.97 15.56
CA PRO A 20 16.78 -10.20 14.59
C PRO A 20 15.29 -10.58 14.64
N ASP A 21 14.44 -9.58 14.43
CA ASP A 21 13.00 -9.73 14.31
C ASP A 21 12.65 -10.72 13.17
N PRO A 22 11.85 -11.77 13.42
CA PRO A 22 11.47 -12.73 12.39
C PRO A 22 10.49 -12.17 11.34
N ALA A 23 9.75 -11.09 11.65
CA ALA A 23 8.72 -10.51 10.78
C ALA A 23 8.78 -8.96 10.75
N PRO A 24 9.91 -8.36 10.32
CA PRO A 24 10.12 -6.91 10.35
C PRO A 24 9.13 -6.14 9.46
N GLU A 25 8.54 -6.79 8.44
CA GLU A 25 7.52 -6.18 7.58
C GLU A 25 6.29 -5.71 8.36
N LEU A 26 5.98 -6.31 9.51
CA LEU A 26 4.80 -5.92 10.28
C LEU A 26 4.98 -4.57 10.99
N ARG A 27 6.23 -4.16 11.24
CA ARG A 27 6.57 -2.85 11.80
C ARG A 27 6.83 -1.79 10.74
N ASP A 28 6.94 -2.18 9.48
CA ASP A 28 7.19 -1.27 8.36
C ASP A 28 5.94 -0.45 8.01
N PRO A 29 5.96 0.88 8.18
CA PRO A 29 4.81 1.73 7.88
C PRO A 29 4.39 1.66 6.40
N ILE A 30 5.34 1.43 5.49
CA ILE A 30 5.07 1.33 4.05
C ILE A 30 4.31 0.03 3.75
N TYR A 31 4.71 -1.08 4.36
CA TYR A 31 4.01 -2.35 4.23
C TYR A 31 2.57 -2.25 4.78
N GLN A 32 2.41 -1.64 5.94
CA GLN A 32 1.09 -1.43 6.55
C GLN A 32 0.17 -0.57 5.66
N ASP A 33 0.69 0.51 5.07
CA ASP A 33 -0.10 1.36 4.17
C ASP A 33 -0.52 0.62 2.89
N ILE A 34 0.40 -0.13 2.26
CA ILE A 34 0.06 -0.96 1.10
C ILE A 34 -0.97 -2.03 1.46
N SER A 35 -0.85 -2.65 2.64
CA SER A 35 -1.82 -3.64 3.13
C SER A 35 -3.21 -3.04 3.33
N LYS A 36 -3.30 -1.83 3.89
CA LYS A 36 -4.56 -1.08 4.02
C LYS A 36 -5.17 -0.79 2.64
N LYS A 37 -4.37 -0.34 1.67
CA LYS A 37 -4.80 -0.08 0.29
C LYS A 37 -5.29 -1.35 -0.41
N LEU A 38 -4.61 -2.48 -0.23
CA LEU A 38 -5.03 -3.77 -0.75
C LEU A 38 -6.42 -4.14 -0.22
N LYS A 39 -6.62 -4.11 1.11
CA LYS A 39 -7.91 -4.42 1.74
C LYS A 39 -9.04 -3.50 1.28
N ALA A 40 -8.77 -2.20 1.18
CA ALA A 40 -9.74 -1.25 0.66
C ALA A 40 -10.12 -1.57 -0.80
N GLN A 41 -9.14 -1.98 -1.61
CA GLN A 41 -9.36 -2.36 -2.99
C GLN A 41 -10.11 -3.70 -3.14
N GLU A 42 -9.88 -4.68 -2.25
CA GLU A 42 -10.67 -5.92 -2.19
C GLU A 42 -12.15 -5.63 -1.91
N ALA A 43 -12.44 -4.74 -0.97
CA ALA A 43 -13.81 -4.32 -0.67
C ALA A 43 -14.47 -3.66 -1.90
N LYS A 44 -13.72 -2.79 -2.59
CA LYS A 44 -14.18 -2.13 -3.82
C LYS A 44 -14.45 -3.11 -4.97
N VAL A 45 -13.61 -4.11 -5.15
CA VAL A 45 -13.85 -5.17 -6.16
C VAL A 45 -15.14 -5.90 -5.83
N LYS A 46 -15.34 -6.33 -4.58
CA LYS A 46 -16.58 -7.01 -4.14
C LYS A 46 -17.84 -6.16 -4.38
N GLU A 47 -17.78 -4.86 -4.13
CA GLU A 47 -18.87 -3.94 -4.40
C GLU A 47 -19.19 -3.84 -5.90
N LEU A 48 -18.17 -3.62 -6.73
CA LEU A 48 -18.33 -3.51 -8.19
C LEU A 48 -18.77 -4.82 -8.83
N THR A 49 -18.36 -5.98 -8.29
CA THR A 49 -18.85 -7.29 -8.74
C THR A 49 -20.36 -7.40 -8.56
N LYS A 50 -20.86 -7.03 -7.37
CA LYS A 50 -22.31 -7.01 -7.11
C LYS A 50 -23.05 -6.04 -8.03
N GLU A 51 -22.48 -4.85 -8.29
CA GLU A 51 -23.06 -3.88 -9.22
C GLU A 51 -23.16 -4.44 -10.65
N VAL A 52 -22.10 -5.10 -11.13
CA VAL A 52 -22.08 -5.74 -12.46
C VAL A 52 -23.11 -6.87 -12.54
N GLU A 53 -23.20 -7.71 -11.52
CA GLU A 53 -24.20 -8.78 -11.43
C GLU A 53 -25.62 -8.22 -11.45
N GLN A 54 -25.90 -7.19 -10.64
CA GLN A 54 -27.21 -6.54 -10.61
C GLN A 54 -27.56 -5.91 -11.97
N ASN A 55 -26.63 -5.20 -12.61
CA ASN A 55 -26.84 -4.63 -13.94
C ASN A 55 -27.06 -5.71 -15.01
N LYS A 56 -26.39 -6.86 -14.89
CA LYS A 56 -26.58 -8.02 -15.77
C LYS A 56 -27.93 -8.69 -15.58
N GLU A 57 -28.41 -8.82 -14.35
CA GLU A 57 -29.75 -9.34 -14.06
C GLU A 57 -30.83 -8.40 -14.59
N ASN A 58 -30.68 -7.08 -14.39
CA ASN A 58 -31.62 -6.09 -14.92
C ASN A 58 -31.76 -6.17 -16.45
N LEU A 59 -30.66 -6.48 -17.17
CA LEU A 59 -30.68 -6.65 -18.63
C LEU A 59 -31.57 -7.81 -19.11
N LYS A 60 -31.85 -8.82 -18.28
CA LYS A 60 -32.70 -9.96 -18.68
C LYS A 60 -34.18 -9.59 -18.80
N PHE A 61 -34.62 -8.56 -18.07
CA PHE A 61 -36.03 -8.18 -17.97
C PHE A 61 -36.42 -7.01 -18.88
N ILE A 62 -35.47 -6.48 -19.67
CA ILE A 62 -35.70 -5.30 -20.50
C ILE A 62 -36.05 -5.71 -21.92
N GLU A 63 -37.07 -5.07 -22.48
CA GLU A 63 -37.44 -5.24 -23.88
C GLU A 63 -36.30 -4.82 -24.82
N PRO A 64 -35.93 -5.68 -25.79
CA PRO A 64 -34.86 -5.39 -26.72
C PRO A 64 -35.25 -4.24 -27.67
N TYR A 65 -34.24 -3.53 -28.18
CA TYR A 65 -34.39 -2.44 -29.17
C TYR A 65 -35.15 -1.19 -28.67
N THR A 66 -35.20 -0.99 -27.36
CA THR A 66 -35.75 0.22 -26.74
C THR A 66 -34.65 1.20 -26.33
N ARG A 67 -34.98 2.49 -26.17
CA ARG A 67 -34.03 3.47 -25.58
C ARG A 67 -33.53 3.00 -24.21
N GLN A 68 -34.41 2.40 -23.41
CA GLN A 68 -34.07 1.84 -22.11
C GLN A 68 -33.01 0.75 -22.23
N SER A 69 -33.14 -0.18 -23.18
CA SER A 69 -32.11 -1.22 -23.39
C SER A 69 -30.72 -0.65 -23.63
N LYS A 70 -30.61 0.45 -24.39
CA LYS A 70 -29.32 1.12 -24.65
C LYS A 70 -28.69 1.67 -23.36
N ASP A 71 -29.50 2.32 -22.51
CA ASP A 71 -29.04 2.90 -21.26
C ASP A 71 -28.57 1.82 -20.27
N PHE A 72 -29.28 0.70 -20.19
CA PHE A 72 -28.89 -0.43 -19.33
C PHE A 72 -27.64 -1.16 -19.84
N TRP A 73 -27.49 -1.33 -21.15
CA TRP A 73 -26.25 -1.83 -21.73
C TRP A 73 -25.07 -0.91 -21.40
N GLN A 74 -25.26 0.41 -21.53
CA GLN A 74 -24.23 1.38 -21.18
C GLN A 74 -23.84 1.29 -19.69
N LYS A 75 -24.82 1.13 -18.79
CA LYS A 75 -24.57 0.92 -17.34
C LYS A 75 -23.75 -0.35 -17.11
N TYR A 76 -24.16 -1.48 -17.68
CA TYR A 76 -23.44 -2.76 -17.57
C TYR A 76 -21.99 -2.67 -18.07
N TRP A 77 -21.77 -2.07 -19.24
CA TRP A 77 -20.42 -1.91 -19.79
C TRP A 77 -19.56 -0.97 -18.96
N THR A 78 -20.15 0.10 -18.43
CA THR A 78 -19.46 1.05 -17.55
C THR A 78 -19.05 0.39 -16.24
N SER A 79 -19.98 -0.32 -15.58
CA SER A 79 -19.68 -1.05 -14.33
C SER A 79 -18.65 -2.16 -14.57
N SER A 80 -18.74 -2.90 -15.68
CA SER A 80 -17.77 -3.94 -16.05
C SER A 80 -16.37 -3.37 -16.31
N LYS A 81 -16.28 -2.22 -16.98
CA LYS A 81 -15.00 -1.52 -17.19
C LYS A 81 -14.40 -1.04 -15.88
N ASN A 82 -15.23 -0.55 -14.95
CA ASN A 82 -14.80 -0.13 -13.63
C ASN A 82 -14.32 -1.31 -12.78
N LEU A 83 -15.03 -2.44 -12.82
CA LEU A 83 -14.61 -3.69 -12.17
C LEU A 83 -13.24 -4.13 -12.68
N LYS A 84 -13.04 -4.21 -14.00
CA LYS A 84 -11.75 -4.61 -14.58
C LYS A 84 -10.60 -3.71 -14.13
N LYS A 85 -10.81 -2.39 -14.09
CA LYS A 85 -9.81 -1.45 -13.54
C LYS A 85 -9.53 -1.72 -12.06
N ALA A 86 -10.57 -2.01 -11.29
CA ALA A 86 -10.44 -2.30 -9.87
C ALA A 86 -9.67 -3.61 -9.62
N GLU A 87 -9.89 -4.65 -10.42
CA GLU A 87 -9.15 -5.91 -10.37
C GLU A 87 -7.67 -5.74 -10.73
N GLN A 88 -7.39 -4.95 -11.78
CA GLN A 88 -6.00 -4.61 -12.14
C GLN A 88 -5.29 -3.89 -11.00
N LEU A 89 -5.97 -2.95 -10.33
CA LEU A 89 -5.40 -2.23 -9.20
C LEU A 89 -5.24 -3.14 -7.97
N LEU A 90 -6.15 -4.09 -7.75
CA LEU A 90 -6.02 -5.11 -6.71
C LEU A 90 -4.77 -5.96 -6.93
N HIS A 91 -4.59 -6.45 -8.15
CA HIS A 91 -3.41 -7.23 -8.54
C HIS A 91 -2.12 -6.44 -8.35
N TYR A 92 -2.11 -5.17 -8.76
CA TYR A 92 -1.00 -4.24 -8.54
C TYR A 92 -0.63 -4.12 -7.06
N TYR A 93 -1.60 -3.90 -6.17
CA TYR A 93 -1.32 -3.79 -4.73
C TYR A 93 -0.81 -5.10 -4.14
N ASN A 94 -1.31 -6.25 -4.60
CA ASN A 94 -0.86 -7.55 -4.14
C ASN A 94 0.62 -7.76 -4.48
N LEU A 95 1.00 -7.53 -5.74
CA LEU A 95 2.41 -7.60 -6.17
C LEU A 95 3.29 -6.61 -5.39
N HIS A 96 2.81 -5.39 -5.17
CA HIS A 96 3.53 -4.38 -4.39
C HIS A 96 3.74 -4.80 -2.94
N LEU A 97 2.74 -5.41 -2.30
CA LEU A 97 2.83 -5.88 -0.92
C LEU A 97 3.84 -7.02 -0.79
N ILE A 98 3.81 -7.99 -1.71
CA ILE A 98 4.75 -9.10 -1.80
C ILE A 98 6.18 -8.56 -1.96
N ASN A 99 6.40 -7.69 -2.94
CA ASN A 99 7.71 -7.08 -3.18
C ASN A 99 8.20 -6.29 -1.97
N ARG A 100 7.30 -5.55 -1.31
CA ARG A 100 7.65 -4.79 -0.10
C ARG A 100 8.03 -5.70 1.05
N LYS A 101 7.33 -6.82 1.26
CA LYS A 101 7.69 -7.82 2.28
C LYS A 101 9.15 -8.27 2.15
N TYR A 102 9.57 -8.66 0.94
CA TYR A 102 10.94 -9.08 0.69
C TYR A 102 11.94 -7.93 0.85
N ALA A 103 11.63 -6.75 0.30
CA ALA A 103 12.49 -5.58 0.44
C ALA A 103 12.64 -5.14 1.91
N ALA A 104 11.56 -5.24 2.68
CA ALA A 104 11.53 -4.88 4.08
C ALA A 104 12.43 -5.81 4.89
N LYS A 105 12.24 -7.12 4.75
CA LYS A 105 13.10 -8.13 5.39
C LYS A 105 14.58 -7.94 5.06
N ASN A 106 14.92 -7.76 3.78
CA ASN A 106 16.31 -7.61 3.35
C ASN A 106 16.95 -6.31 3.86
N SER A 107 16.19 -5.20 3.87
CA SER A 107 16.70 -3.92 4.36
C SER A 107 16.83 -3.90 5.89
N TYR A 108 15.92 -4.56 6.61
CA TYR A 108 16.02 -4.74 8.06
C TYR A 108 17.25 -5.57 8.43
N ILE A 109 17.48 -6.71 7.78
CA ILE A 109 18.67 -7.55 8.06
C ILE A 109 19.95 -6.75 7.84
N ARG A 110 20.02 -5.93 6.78
CA ARG A 110 21.18 -5.05 6.56
C ARG A 110 21.32 -3.99 7.66
N ALA A 111 20.22 -3.36 8.07
CA ALA A 111 20.24 -2.37 9.15
C ALA A 111 20.68 -3.00 10.48
N TRP A 112 20.16 -4.19 10.80
CA TRP A 112 20.54 -4.98 11.97
C TRP A 112 22.02 -5.32 11.98
N ASN A 113 22.55 -5.85 10.87
CA ASN A 113 23.96 -6.20 10.75
C ASN A 113 24.89 -4.99 10.85
N ASN A 114 24.41 -3.79 10.50
CA ASN A 114 25.15 -2.54 10.59
C ASN A 114 24.96 -1.81 11.94
N GLY A 115 24.18 -2.35 12.87
CA GLY A 115 23.94 -1.75 14.19
C GLY A 115 22.83 -0.69 14.26
N TYR A 116 22.08 -0.46 13.18
CA TYR A 116 20.99 0.54 13.10
C TYR A 116 19.62 -0.11 12.91
N GLY A 117 19.43 -1.32 13.44
CA GLY A 117 18.18 -2.09 13.26
C GLY A 117 16.93 -1.39 13.81
N ASP A 118 17.09 -0.53 14.81
CA ASP A 118 16.00 0.22 15.45
C ASP A 118 15.60 1.49 14.69
N GLU A 119 16.47 2.03 13.84
CA GLU A 119 16.22 3.22 13.00
C GLU A 119 15.63 2.86 11.62
N TRP A 120 15.23 1.60 11.46
CA TRP A 120 14.67 1.08 10.23
C TRP A 120 13.13 1.22 10.23
N PRO A 121 12.49 1.64 9.11
CA PRO A 121 13.09 2.03 7.84
C PRO A 121 13.72 3.44 7.88
N SER A 122 14.78 3.65 7.08
CA SER A 122 15.49 4.93 7.08
C SER A 122 14.62 6.12 6.69
N ALA A 123 14.92 7.30 7.25
CA ALA A 123 14.21 8.55 6.96
C ALA A 123 14.13 8.85 5.45
N THR A 124 15.21 8.61 4.70
CA THR A 124 15.25 8.75 3.24
C THR A 124 14.25 7.83 2.53
N THR A 125 14.08 6.59 3.02
CA THR A 125 13.13 5.64 2.44
C THR A 125 11.70 6.12 2.64
N MET A 126 11.38 6.60 3.84
CA MET A 126 10.07 7.17 4.16
C MET A 126 9.80 8.43 3.34
N TYR A 127 10.75 9.35 3.27
CA TYR A 127 10.63 10.57 2.45
C TYR A 127 10.33 10.25 0.98
N ARG A 128 11.07 9.31 0.37
CA ARG A 128 10.84 8.89 -1.01
C ARG A 128 9.45 8.28 -1.18
N TYR A 129 8.99 7.51 -0.20
CA TYR A 129 7.65 6.92 -0.24
C TYR A 129 6.57 8.00 -0.22
N GLU A 130 6.65 8.91 0.74
CA GLU A 130 5.70 10.02 0.88
C GLU A 130 5.69 10.92 -0.34
N LEU A 131 6.87 11.27 -0.87
CA LEU A 131 7.00 12.04 -2.10
C LEU A 131 6.29 11.35 -3.26
N ASN A 132 6.50 10.05 -3.43
CA ASN A 132 5.80 9.28 -4.47
C ASN A 132 4.29 9.25 -4.28
N GLN A 133 3.79 9.16 -3.05
CA GLN A 133 2.34 9.25 -2.78
C GLN A 133 1.80 10.64 -3.12
N ARG A 134 2.52 11.71 -2.74
CA ARG A 134 2.17 13.10 -3.08
C ARG A 134 2.10 13.28 -4.60
N LEU A 135 3.10 12.82 -5.34
CA LEU A 135 3.13 12.93 -6.80
C LEU A 135 2.01 12.12 -7.47
N LYS A 136 1.67 10.93 -6.95
CA LYS A 136 0.54 10.14 -7.47
C LYS A 136 -0.80 10.84 -7.27
N ASN A 137 -0.96 11.54 -6.14
CA ASN A 137 -2.18 12.24 -5.76
C ASN A 137 -2.23 13.69 -6.29
N ALA A 138 -1.12 14.20 -6.84
CA ALA A 138 -1.06 15.54 -7.36
C ALA A 138 -2.01 15.73 -8.56
N PRO A 139 -2.64 16.91 -8.70
CA PRO A 139 -3.47 17.20 -9.85
C PRO A 139 -2.64 17.10 -11.13
N ARG A 140 -3.14 16.34 -12.12
CA ARG A 140 -2.46 16.16 -13.42
C ARG A 140 -2.76 17.26 -14.43
N LYS A 141 -3.48 18.31 -14.01
CA LYS A 141 -3.75 19.47 -14.85
C LYS A 141 -2.58 20.44 -14.70
N TRP A 142 -2.10 20.95 -15.83
CA TRP A 142 -1.14 22.04 -15.87
C TRP A 142 -1.84 23.29 -15.33
N ASP A 143 -1.52 23.68 -14.10
CA ASP A 143 -2.08 24.88 -13.48
C ASP A 143 -1.17 26.07 -13.85
N SER A 144 -1.51 26.73 -14.95
CA SER A 144 -0.72 27.84 -15.51
C SER A 144 -0.52 28.98 -14.52
N GLU A 145 -1.47 29.21 -13.61
CA GLU A 145 -1.39 30.28 -12.61
C GLU A 145 -0.36 29.97 -11.52
N LYS A 146 -0.34 28.73 -11.01
CA LYS A 146 0.68 28.30 -10.02
C LYS A 146 2.09 28.32 -10.60
N ILE A 147 2.23 27.99 -11.89
CA ILE A 147 3.52 28.01 -12.57
C ILE A 147 3.98 29.47 -12.78
N ALA A 148 3.07 30.38 -13.13
CA ALA A 148 3.38 31.80 -13.23
C ALA A 148 3.81 32.41 -11.87
N GLN A 149 3.17 32.02 -10.77
CA GLN A 149 3.57 32.41 -9.42
C GLN A 149 4.98 31.93 -9.07
N GLN A 150 5.32 30.68 -9.37
CA GLN A 150 6.67 30.13 -9.13
C GLN A 150 7.79 30.74 -9.99
N ILE A 151 7.45 31.31 -11.15
CA ILE A 151 8.40 32.00 -12.03
C ILE A 151 8.67 33.43 -11.55
N ASN A 152 7.66 34.13 -11.03
CA ASN A 152 7.77 35.51 -10.56
C ASN A 152 8.38 35.65 -9.15
N GLU A 153 8.47 34.56 -8.39
CA GLU A 153 9.12 34.51 -7.06
C GLU A 153 10.63 34.19 -7.13
N LYS A 154 11.22 34.12 -8.33
CA LYS A 154 12.67 34.00 -8.56
C LYS A 154 13.26 35.29 -9.10
#